data_AF-A0A835MHE4-F1
#
_entry.id   AF-A0A835MHE4-F1
#
_cell.length_a   1.000
_cell.length_b   1.000
_cell.length_c   1.000
_cell.angle_alpha   90.00
_cell.angle_beta   90.00
_cell.angle_gamma   90.00
#
_symmetry.space_group_name_H-M   'P 1'
#
loop_
_entity.id
_entity.type
_entity.pdbx_description
1 polymer ?
#
loop_
_entity_poly.entity_id
_entity_poly.type
_entity_poly.pdbx_seq_one_letter_code
_entity_poly.pdbx_strand_id
1 'polypeptide(L)'
;MIRKRTNDRSTNRKQPSSLWKNCNNLRALKQIHANIIIKGFNSNRAALRELIFAGAMTISGVINYAHQMFAQITEPDVFMWNTMIRGSSQSQNPSKVVLLYTQMENRGVKPDKFTLY
;
A
#
# COMPACT_ATOMS: atom_id res chain seq x y z
N MET A 1 -27.81 -10.88 29.87
CA MET A 1 -26.35 -10.82 30.03
C MET A 1 -25.73 -12.02 29.31
N ILE A 2 -25.43 -11.92 28.00
CA ILE A 2 -24.79 -13.00 27.22
C ILE A 2 -23.76 -12.37 26.26
N ARG A 3 -22.57 -12.96 26.29
CA ARG A 3 -21.34 -12.63 25.55
C ARG A 3 -21.53 -12.72 24.03
N LYS A 4 -20.75 -11.91 23.29
CA LYS A 4 -19.89 -12.41 22.20
C LYS A 4 -18.71 -11.44 21.99
N ARG A 5 -17.58 -11.80 22.59
CA ARG A 5 -16.24 -11.33 22.25
C ARG A 5 -15.87 -12.03 20.93
N THR A 6 -15.99 -11.34 19.79
CA THR A 6 -15.38 -11.83 18.55
C THR A 6 -13.96 -11.28 18.48
N ASN A 7 -13.04 -12.21 18.74
CA ASN A 7 -11.60 -12.09 18.71
C ASN A 7 -11.14 -11.70 17.30
N ASP A 8 -10.69 -10.45 17.13
CA ASP A 8 -10.05 -9.93 15.93
C ASP A 8 -8.65 -10.57 15.80
N ARG A 9 -8.57 -11.67 15.04
CA ARG A 9 -7.32 -12.26 14.57
C ARG A 9 -7.44 -12.56 13.08
N SER A 10 -7.08 -11.59 12.24
CA SER A 10 -6.31 -11.89 11.02
C SER A 10 -5.75 -10.60 10.38
N THR A 11 -4.75 -10.00 11.01
CA THR A 11 -3.70 -9.31 10.23
C THR A 11 -2.93 -10.39 9.49
N ASN A 12 -3.51 -10.86 8.38
CA ASN A 12 -2.95 -11.89 7.52
C ASN A 12 -1.69 -11.29 6.87
N ARG A 13 -0.54 -11.47 7.54
CA ARG A 13 0.80 -11.30 6.96
C ARG A 13 0.92 -12.36 5.86
N LYS A 14 0.33 -12.08 4.69
CA LYS A 14 0.60 -12.85 3.49
C LYS A 14 2.09 -12.69 3.22
N GLN A 15 2.81 -13.80 3.26
CA GLN A 15 4.20 -13.85 2.83
C GLN A 15 4.26 -13.23 1.43
N PRO A 16 5.23 -12.34 1.14
CA PRO A 16 5.41 -11.82 -0.21
C PRO A 16 5.52 -12.99 -1.18
N SER A 17 4.79 -12.94 -2.30
CA SER A 17 4.95 -13.94 -3.35
C SER A 17 6.44 -14.08 -3.73
N SER A 18 6.87 -15.25 -4.19
CA SER A 18 8.29 -15.55 -4.46
C SER A 18 8.97 -14.52 -5.39
N LEU A 19 8.16 -13.85 -6.23
CA LEU A 19 8.55 -12.74 -7.10
C LEU A 19 9.22 -11.58 -6.34
N TRP A 20 8.80 -11.30 -5.11
CA TRP A 20 9.26 -10.14 -4.34
C TRP A 20 10.47 -10.39 -3.46
N LYS A 21 10.91 -11.65 -3.33
CA LYS A 21 12.08 -12.02 -2.50
C LYS A 21 13.34 -11.22 -2.86
N ASN A 22 13.48 -10.84 -4.13
CA ASN A 22 14.64 -10.09 -4.63
C ASN A 22 14.32 -8.61 -4.93
N CYS A 23 13.12 -8.13 -4.59
CA CYS A 23 12.72 -6.74 -4.81
C CYS A 23 13.24 -5.84 -3.68
N ASN A 24 14.54 -5.50 -3.74
CA ASN A 24 15.23 -4.75 -2.69
C ASN A 24 15.74 -3.37 -3.12
N ASN A 25 15.47 -2.96 -4.37
CA ASN A 25 15.91 -1.67 -4.90
C ASN A 25 14.93 -1.13 -5.94
N LEU A 26 15.07 0.14 -6.29
CA LEU A 26 14.19 0.84 -7.23
C LEU A 26 14.14 0.18 -8.62
N ARG A 27 15.26 -0.39 -9.10
CA ARG A 27 15.31 -1.02 -10.43
C ARG A 27 14.43 -2.27 -10.46
N ALA A 28 14.57 -3.16 -9.46
CA ALA A 28 13.74 -4.35 -9.34
C ALA A 28 12.25 -3.98 -9.20
N LEU A 29 11.94 -2.97 -8.39
CA LEU A 29 10.57 -2.48 -8.21
C LEU A 29 9.97 -1.97 -9.54
N LYS A 30 10.74 -1.20 -10.32
CA LYS A 30 10.33 -0.72 -11.66
C LYS A 30 10.09 -1.86 -12.64
N GLN A 31 10.93 -2.91 -12.63
CA GLN A 31 10.75 -4.09 -13.48
C GLN A 31 9.46 -4.84 -13.15
N ILE A 32 9.18 -5.05 -11.87
CA ILE A 32 7.93 -5.69 -11.44
C ILE A 32 6.73 -4.82 -11.80
N HIS A 33 6.80 -3.52 -11.57
CA HIS A 33 5.74 -2.59 -11.94
C HIS A 33 5.43 -2.65 -13.45
N ALA A 34 6.46 -2.60 -14.31
CA ALA A 34 6.30 -2.72 -15.76
C ALA A 34 5.64 -4.05 -16.17
N ASN A 35 6.03 -5.16 -15.55
CA ASN A 35 5.40 -6.47 -15.79
C ASN A 35 3.92 -6.49 -15.39
N ILE A 36 3.57 -5.85 -14.26
CA ILE A 36 2.17 -5.71 -13.81
C ILE A 36 1.37 -4.85 -14.80
N ILE A 37 1.96 -3.77 -15.33
CA ILE A 37 1.32 -2.92 -16.36
C ILE A 37 1.00 -3.73 -17.62
N ILE A 38 1.98 -4.47 -18.15
CA ILE A 38 1.82 -5.27 -19.38
C ILE A 38 0.71 -6.33 -19.23
N LYS A 39 0.56 -6.90 -18.03
CA LYS A 39 -0.48 -7.91 -17.73
C LYS A 39 -1.85 -7.31 -17.36
N GLY A 40 -1.96 -5.99 -17.35
CA GLY A 40 -3.13 -5.25 -16.89
C GLY A 40 -2.98 -4.78 -15.44
N PHE A 41 -2.57 -3.51 -15.28
CA PHE A 41 -2.17 -2.95 -13.99
C PHE A 41 -3.25 -3.09 -12.89
N ASN A 42 -4.48 -2.69 -13.21
CA ASN A 42 -5.62 -2.72 -12.28
C ASN A 42 -6.34 -4.08 -12.23
N SER A 43 -5.85 -5.10 -12.96
CA SER A 43 -6.51 -6.41 -13.08
C SER A 43 -6.28 -7.32 -11.87
N ASN A 44 -5.22 -7.09 -11.09
CA ASN A 44 -4.84 -7.94 -9.96
C ASN A 44 -4.56 -7.14 -8.69
N ARG A 45 -5.58 -7.05 -7.82
CA ARG A 45 -5.49 -6.34 -6.53
C ARG A 45 -4.39 -6.89 -5.62
N ALA A 46 -4.13 -8.20 -5.61
CA ALA A 46 -3.09 -8.77 -4.76
C ALA A 46 -1.70 -8.30 -5.20
N ALA A 47 -1.43 -8.28 -6.50
CA ALA A 47 -0.18 -7.77 -7.05
C ALA A 47 0.02 -6.28 -6.73
N LEU A 48 -1.05 -5.47 -6.81
CA LEU A 48 -1.01 -4.06 -6.42
C LEU A 48 -0.71 -3.86 -4.94
N ARG A 49 -1.30 -4.67 -4.04
CA ARG A 49 -1.00 -4.61 -2.60
C ARG A 49 0.47 -4.90 -2.33
N GLU A 50 1.03 -5.93 -2.97
CA GLU A 50 2.46 -6.27 -2.84
C GLU A 50 3.35 -5.17 -3.40
N LEU A 51 3.01 -4.58 -4.56
CA LEU A 51 3.74 -3.47 -5.18
C LEU A 51 3.80 -2.22 -4.30
N ILE A 52 2.65 -1.83 -3.73
CA ILE A 52 2.57 -0.68 -2.81
C ILE A 52 3.32 -0.97 -1.52
N PHE A 53 3.16 -2.16 -0.94
CA PHE A 53 3.87 -2.54 0.27
C PHE A 53 5.40 -2.51 0.06
N ALA A 54 5.88 -3.05 -1.06
CA ALA A 54 7.31 -3.03 -1.36
C ALA A 54 7.86 -1.60 -1.52
N GLY A 55 7.15 -0.75 -2.26
CA GLY A 55 7.57 0.63 -2.51
C GLY A 55 7.46 1.56 -1.30
N ALA A 56 6.51 1.32 -0.40
CA ALA A 56 6.24 2.20 0.73
C ALA A 56 6.90 1.75 2.04
N MET A 57 7.08 0.44 2.25
CA MET A 57 7.47 -0.12 3.55
C MET A 57 8.79 -0.88 3.55
N THR A 58 9.22 -1.49 2.43
CA THR A 58 10.38 -2.40 2.44
C THR A 58 11.62 -1.78 1.82
N ILE A 59 11.48 -0.99 0.74
CA ILE A 59 12.62 -0.40 0.03
C ILE A 59 12.80 1.05 0.51
N SER A 60 13.94 1.34 1.13
CA SER A 60 14.25 2.69 1.59
C SER A 60 14.45 3.66 0.41
N GLY A 61 13.98 4.90 0.57
CA GLY A 61 14.22 5.98 -0.40
C GLY A 61 13.38 5.92 -1.69
N VAL A 62 12.45 4.97 -1.84
CA VAL A 62 11.60 4.85 -3.04
C VAL A 62 10.15 5.27 -2.85
N ILE A 63 9.81 5.84 -1.68
CA ILE A 63 8.45 6.30 -1.35
C ILE A 63 7.86 7.24 -2.41
N ASN A 64 8.67 8.11 -3.02
CA ASN A 64 8.21 8.98 -4.10
C ASN A 64 7.73 8.20 -5.33
N TYR A 65 8.39 7.08 -5.65
CA TYR A 65 7.93 6.19 -6.70
C TYR A 65 6.66 5.44 -6.28
N ALA A 66 6.55 5.03 -5.01
CA ALA A 66 5.32 4.44 -4.47
C ALA A 66 4.11 5.35 -4.65
N HIS A 67 4.25 6.66 -4.43
CA HIS A 67 3.19 7.63 -4.72
C HIS A 67 2.79 7.66 -6.20
N GLN A 68 3.74 7.55 -7.13
CA GLN A 68 3.46 7.51 -8.56
C GLN A 68 2.71 6.23 -8.96
N MET A 69 3.07 5.09 -8.37
CA MET A 69 2.36 3.83 -8.58
C MET A 69 0.94 3.90 -8.01
N PHE A 70 0.81 4.43 -6.79
CA PHE A 70 -0.48 4.56 -6.11
C PHE A 70 -1.46 5.45 -6.88
N ALA A 71 -0.98 6.56 -7.45
CA ALA A 71 -1.82 7.47 -8.25
C ALA A 71 -2.42 6.81 -9.51
N GLN A 72 -1.82 5.73 -10.01
CA GLN A 72 -2.32 4.97 -11.18
C GLN A 72 -3.37 3.91 -10.81
N ILE A 73 -3.59 3.65 -9.52
CA ILE A 73 -4.56 2.68 -9.05
C ILE A 73 -5.96 3.33 -9.07
N THR A 74 -6.88 2.73 -9.82
CA THR A 74 -8.23 3.28 -9.99
C THR A 74 -9.04 3.16 -8.69
N GLU A 75 -8.99 2.00 -8.06
CA GLU A 75 -9.76 1.68 -6.86
C GLU A 75 -8.86 1.14 -5.73
N PRO A 76 -8.05 2.02 -5.09
CA PRO A 76 -7.21 1.62 -3.98
C PRO A 76 -8.07 1.25 -2.78
N ASP A 77 -7.77 0.11 -2.16
CA ASP A 77 -8.44 -0.33 -0.95
C ASP A 77 -7.81 0.25 0.33
N VAL A 78 -8.47 0.05 1.46
CA VAL A 78 -8.05 0.55 2.78
C VAL A 78 -6.62 0.12 3.12
N PHE A 79 -6.21 -1.09 2.75
CA PHE A 79 -4.85 -1.56 3.01
C PHE A 79 -3.81 -0.73 2.24
N MET A 80 -4.06 -0.43 0.97
CA MET A 80 -3.16 0.39 0.15
C MET A 80 -3.08 1.83 0.69
N TRP A 81 -4.21 2.41 1.09
CA TRP A 81 -4.26 3.73 1.73
C TRP A 81 -3.41 3.78 3.01
N ASN A 82 -3.68 2.87 3.95
CA ASN A 82 -2.96 2.81 5.22
C ASN A 82 -1.45 2.56 5.01
N THR A 83 -1.11 1.71 4.05
CA THR A 83 0.29 1.42 3.70
C THR A 83 1.00 2.67 3.17
N MET A 84 0.36 3.41 2.27
CA MET A 84 0.91 4.66 1.73
C MET A 84 1.05 5.72 2.82
N ILE A 85 0.03 5.90 3.66
CA ILE A 85 0.07 6.88 4.75
C ILE A 85 1.21 6.57 5.72
N ARG A 86 1.36 5.30 6.12
CA ARG A 86 2.45 4.86 6.99
C ARG A 86 3.82 5.03 6.35
N GLY A 87 3.98 4.68 5.07
CA GLY A 87 5.24 4.89 4.36
C GLY A 87 5.59 6.38 4.22
N SER A 88 4.59 7.23 3.97
CA SER A 88 4.77 8.69 3.88
C SER A 88 5.09 9.33 5.22
N SER A 89 4.50 8.87 6.34
CA SER A 89 4.76 9.43 7.67
C SER A 89 6.19 9.18 8.15
N GLN A 90 6.81 8.09 7.68
CA GLN A 90 8.21 7.76 7.93
C GLN A 90 9.18 8.39 6.93
N SER A 91 8.67 9.12 5.94
CA SER A 91 9.50 9.75 4.90
C SER A 91 9.98 11.15 5.32
N GLN A 92 10.93 11.70 4.56
CA GLN A 92 11.45 13.06 4.77
C GLN A 92 10.39 14.16 4.57
N ASN A 93 9.27 13.86 3.91
CA ASN A 93 8.22 14.84 3.64
C ASN A 93 6.84 14.33 4.10
N PRO A 94 6.50 14.49 5.39
CA PRO A 94 5.25 14.01 5.95
C PRO A 94 4.02 14.79 5.48
N SER A 95 4.17 15.91 4.76
CA SER A 95 3.02 16.69 4.25
C SER A 95 2.11 15.88 3.32
N LYS A 96 2.66 14.85 2.65
CA LYS A 96 1.90 13.93 1.81
C LYS A 96 0.92 13.06 2.61
N VAL A 97 1.10 12.89 3.91
CA VAL A 97 0.17 12.15 4.77
C VAL A 97 -1.20 12.82 4.80
N VAL A 98 -1.23 14.14 5.03
CA VAL A 98 -2.48 14.91 5.06
C VAL A 98 -3.19 14.83 3.71
N LEU A 99 -2.44 14.98 2.61
CA LEU A 99 -2.99 14.84 1.27
C LEU A 99 -3.61 13.46 1.03
N LEU A 100 -2.91 12.38 1.41
CA LEU A 100 -3.42 11.01 1.26
C LEU A 100 -4.68 10.78 2.10
N TYR A 101 -4.71 11.28 3.34
CA TYR A 101 -5.88 11.18 4.21
C TYR A 101 -7.09 11.87 3.59
N THR A 102 -6.93 13.12 3.14
CA THR A 102 -8.02 13.87 2.48
C THR A 102 -8.47 13.19 1.18
N GLN A 103 -7.56 12.62 0.39
CA GLN A 103 -7.92 11.87 -0.81
C GLN A 103 -8.71 10.59 -0.49
N MET A 104 -8.36 9.89 0.60
CA MET A 104 -9.08 8.71 1.07
C MET A 104 -10.53 9.05 1.41
N GLU A 105 -10.76 10.12 2.17
CA GLU A 105 -12.09 10.61 2.54
C GLU A 105 -12.90 11.07 1.32
N ASN A 106 -12.29 11.84 0.41
CA ASN A 106 -12.94 12.32 -0.81
C ASN A 106 -13.39 11.19 -1.75
N ARG A 107 -12.74 10.02 -1.68
CA ARG A 107 -13.15 8.82 -2.42
C ARG A 107 -14.17 7.97 -1.65
N GLY A 108 -14.68 8.44 -0.53
CA GLY A 108 -15.65 7.72 0.31
C GLY A 108 -15.08 6.52 1.05
N VAL A 109 -13.75 6.38 1.09
CA VAL A 109 -13.08 5.31 1.83
C VAL A 109 -12.91 5.79 3.26
N LYS A 110 -13.62 5.19 4.22
CA LYS A 110 -13.52 5.60 5.62
C LYS A 110 -12.15 5.25 6.21
N PRO A 111 -11.43 6.23 6.78
CA PRO A 111 -10.26 5.96 7.62
C PRO A 111 -10.61 4.94 8.70
N ASP A 112 -9.72 3.98 8.93
CA ASP A 112 -9.86 2.99 9.99
C ASP A 112 -8.89 3.27 11.15
N LYS A 113 -8.93 2.41 12.17
CA LYS A 113 -8.06 2.50 13.35
C LYS A 113 -6.55 2.43 13.02
N PHE A 114 -6.16 2.14 11.79
CA PHE A 114 -4.76 2.02 11.36
C PHE A 114 -4.33 3.14 10.41
N THR A 115 -5.21 4.10 10.08
CA THR A 115 -4.89 5.15 9.11
C THR A 115 -3.88 6.17 9.65
N LEU A 116 -3.83 6.42 10.96
CA LEU A 116 -2.92 7.41 11.59
C LEU A 116 -2.00 6.82 12.67
N TYR A 117 -1.90 5.50 12.77
CA TYR A 117 -1.12 4.78 13.81
C TYR A 117 0.09 4.04 13.25
#